data_AF-A0A1Z5LEG4-F1
#
_entry.id   AF-A0A1Z5LEG4-F1
#
_cell.length_a   1.000
_cell.length_b   1.000
_cell.length_c   1.000
_cell.angle_alpha   90.00
_cell.angle_beta   90.00
_cell.angle_gamma   90.00
#
_symmetry.space_group_name_H-M   'P 1'
#
loop_
_entity.id
_entity.type
_entity.pdbx_description
1 polymer ?
#
loop_
_entity_poly.entity_id
_entity_poly.type
_entity_poly.pdbx_seq_one_letter_code
_entity_poly.pdbx_strand_id
1 'polypeptide(L)'
;MLFFCRKSVENLQVAVKKGHEDNDTHDNLALGPAEHTISLAKEQLQRAETEVSTAKEAAKVATDYKDQVERGRKYFQQEIEALLPDAKFGDGQKLSEDELNILVAHAHRRIEQLMKALSKMQVTEHERALELKRQKENISKDLERHVAELDATLEIKLEKQKDDFEQELQHQLRSPHGASARVSAGPKGGAGAGF
;
A
#
# COMPACT_ATOMS: atom_id res chain seq x y z
N MET A 1 -48.26 -18.62 5.02
CA MET A 1 -49.45 -18.24 4.22
C MET A 1 -49.18 -18.33 2.73
N LEU A 2 -48.32 -17.49 2.14
CA LEU A 2 -48.03 -17.48 0.68
C LEU A 2 -47.70 -18.86 0.07
N PHE A 3 -46.89 -19.68 0.77
CA PHE A 3 -46.59 -21.06 0.36
C PHE A 3 -47.84 -21.93 0.09
N PHE A 4 -48.89 -21.78 0.92
CA PHE A 4 -50.13 -22.52 0.76
C PHE A 4 -50.92 -22.00 -0.46
N CYS A 5 -51.01 -20.67 -0.63
CA CYS A 5 -51.64 -20.07 -1.81
C CYS A 5 -50.95 -20.52 -3.10
N ARG A 6 -49.61 -20.54 -3.13
CA ARG A 6 -48.81 -21.06 -4.23
C ARG A 6 -49.16 -22.50 -4.56
N LYS A 7 -49.19 -23.38 -3.55
CA LYS A 7 -49.55 -24.79 -3.74
C LYS A 7 -50.99 -24.97 -4.24
N SER A 8 -51.94 -24.15 -3.77
CA SER A 8 -53.32 -24.15 -4.26
C SER A 8 -53.40 -23.73 -5.73
N VAL A 9 -52.67 -22.69 -6.14
CA VAL A 9 -52.60 -22.23 -7.55
C VAL A 9 -51.94 -23.28 -8.46
N GLU A 10 -50.88 -23.94 -8.00
CA GLU A 10 -50.26 -25.08 -8.71
C GLU A 10 -51.25 -26.24 -8.89
N ASN A 11 -51.98 -26.61 -7.83
CA ASN A 11 -52.97 -27.69 -7.89
C ASN A 11 -54.13 -27.35 -8.85
N LEU A 12 -54.62 -26.11 -8.84
CA LEU A 12 -55.64 -25.63 -9.79
C LEU A 12 -55.12 -25.66 -11.23
N GLN A 13 -53.85 -25.27 -11.46
CA GLN A 13 -53.25 -25.36 -12.79
C GLN A 13 -53.13 -26.81 -13.29
N VAL A 14 -52.80 -27.77 -12.43
CA VAL A 14 -52.78 -29.20 -12.79
C VAL A 14 -54.19 -29.70 -13.10
N ALA A 15 -55.20 -29.29 -12.32
CA ALA A 15 -56.59 -29.68 -12.55
C ALA A 15 -57.15 -29.14 -13.88
N VAL A 16 -56.90 -27.87 -14.21
CA VAL A 16 -57.35 -27.26 -15.47
C VAL A 16 -56.64 -27.87 -16.69
N LYS A 17 -55.33 -28.13 -16.60
CA LYS A 17 -54.59 -28.87 -17.64
C LYS A 17 -55.20 -30.26 -17.89
N LYS A 18 -55.46 -31.01 -16.82
CA LYS A 18 -56.09 -32.32 -16.93
C LYS A 18 -57.48 -32.24 -17.57
N GLY A 19 -58.25 -31.19 -17.29
CA GLY A 19 -59.55 -30.94 -17.94
C GLY A 19 -59.46 -30.67 -19.45
N HIS A 20 -58.37 -30.07 -19.93
CA HIS A 20 -58.10 -29.92 -21.36
C HIS A 20 -57.56 -31.20 -22.03
N GLU A 21 -56.89 -32.06 -21.26
CA GLU A 21 -56.32 -33.34 -21.74
C GLU A 21 -57.36 -34.48 -21.78
N ASP A 22 -58.55 -34.29 -21.19
CA ASP A 22 -59.58 -35.32 -21.03
C ASP A 22 -60.75 -35.10 -22.02
N ASN A 23 -61.07 -36.13 -22.81
CA ASN A 23 -62.01 -36.05 -23.94
C ASN A 23 -63.41 -35.58 -23.52
N ASP A 24 -63.88 -35.95 -22.34
CA ASP A 24 -65.23 -35.61 -21.87
C ASP A 24 -65.34 -34.19 -21.28
N THR A 25 -64.21 -33.53 -20.97
CA THR A 25 -64.19 -32.18 -20.35
C THR A 25 -63.48 -31.10 -21.15
N HIS A 26 -62.79 -31.41 -22.25
CA HIS A 26 -62.02 -30.44 -23.03
C HIS A 26 -62.84 -29.23 -23.54
N ASP A 27 -64.10 -29.44 -23.93
CA ASP A 27 -65.04 -28.40 -24.40
C ASP A 27 -65.72 -27.62 -23.26
N ASN A 28 -65.36 -27.85 -21.99
CA ASN A 28 -66.00 -27.20 -20.86
C ASN A 28 -65.68 -25.70 -20.83
N LEU A 29 -66.70 -24.87 -21.11
CA LEU A 29 -66.64 -23.40 -21.12
C LEU A 29 -66.09 -22.77 -19.82
N ALA A 30 -66.12 -23.49 -18.69
CA ALA A 30 -65.53 -23.03 -17.43
C ALA A 30 -63.98 -23.07 -17.38
N LEU A 31 -63.33 -23.78 -18.30
CA LEU A 31 -61.86 -23.91 -18.31
C LEU A 31 -61.15 -22.58 -18.61
N GLY A 32 -61.59 -21.83 -19.63
CA GLY A 32 -61.01 -20.52 -19.97
C GLY A 32 -61.08 -19.49 -18.83
N PRO A 33 -62.23 -19.29 -18.16
CA PRO A 33 -62.32 -18.51 -16.92
C PRO A 33 -61.40 -19.03 -15.81
N ALA A 34 -61.25 -20.34 -15.66
CA ALA A 34 -60.31 -20.93 -14.69
C ALA A 34 -58.85 -20.58 -15.03
N GLU A 35 -58.43 -20.67 -16.29
CA GLU A 35 -57.08 -20.24 -16.73
C GLU A 35 -56.81 -18.75 -16.47
N HIS A 36 -57.80 -17.89 -16.74
CA HIS A 36 -57.70 -16.46 -16.48
C HIS A 36 -57.56 -16.17 -14.97
N THR A 37 -58.38 -16.82 -14.12
CA THR A 37 -58.27 -16.66 -12.67
C THR A 37 -56.96 -17.21 -12.09
N ILE A 38 -56.44 -18.33 -12.63
CA ILE A 38 -55.10 -18.85 -12.28
C ILE A 38 -54.01 -17.84 -12.64
N SER A 39 -54.11 -17.21 -13.81
CA SER A 39 -53.14 -16.20 -14.27
C SER A 39 -53.15 -14.96 -13.36
N LEU A 40 -54.33 -14.44 -13.04
CA LEU A 40 -54.50 -13.32 -12.10
C LEU A 40 -53.98 -13.68 -10.70
N ALA A 41 -54.28 -14.88 -10.20
CA ALA A 41 -53.80 -15.35 -8.89
C ALA A 41 -52.26 -15.49 -8.85
N LYS A 42 -51.62 -15.88 -9.96
CA LYS A 42 -50.15 -15.91 -10.07
C LYS A 42 -49.55 -14.51 -10.01
N GLU A 43 -50.10 -13.55 -10.74
CA GLU A 43 -49.62 -12.16 -10.68
C GLU A 43 -49.74 -11.58 -9.27
N GLN A 44 -50.88 -11.77 -8.61
CA GLN A 44 -51.09 -11.32 -7.23
C GLN A 44 -50.12 -11.99 -6.26
N LEU A 45 -49.89 -13.30 -6.41
CA LEU A 45 -48.92 -14.04 -5.61
C LEU A 45 -47.48 -13.52 -5.81
N GLN A 46 -47.07 -13.26 -7.06
CA GLN A 46 -45.75 -12.71 -7.37
C GLN A 46 -45.56 -11.32 -6.77
N ARG A 47 -46.56 -10.43 -6.86
CA ARG A 47 -46.53 -9.10 -6.23
C ARG A 47 -46.35 -9.23 -4.72
N ALA A 48 -47.17 -10.07 -4.07
CA ALA A 48 -47.06 -10.32 -2.63
C ALA A 48 -45.73 -10.98 -2.21
N GLU A 49 -45.16 -11.88 -3.03
CA GLU A 49 -43.82 -12.44 -2.80
C GLU A 49 -42.74 -11.35 -2.87
N THR A 50 -42.82 -10.42 -3.84
CA THR A 50 -41.87 -9.29 -3.95
C THR A 50 -42.01 -8.28 -2.81
N GLU A 51 -43.22 -7.91 -2.42
CA GLU A 51 -43.48 -7.00 -1.30
C GLU A 51 -42.98 -7.56 0.04
N VAL A 52 -43.16 -8.87 0.27
CA VAL A 52 -42.62 -9.55 1.46
C VAL A 52 -41.10 -9.61 1.43
N SER A 53 -40.47 -9.79 0.26
CA SER A 53 -39.00 -9.77 0.16
C SER A 53 -38.42 -8.39 0.48
N THR A 54 -38.95 -7.33 -0.14
CA THR A 54 -38.46 -5.96 0.08
C THR A 54 -38.72 -5.49 1.52
N ALA A 55 -39.87 -5.80 2.10
CA ALA A 55 -40.15 -5.51 3.50
C ALA A 55 -39.19 -6.25 4.45
N LYS A 56 -38.84 -7.51 4.14
CA LYS A 56 -37.89 -8.31 4.94
C LYS A 56 -36.46 -7.78 4.84
N GLU A 57 -36.04 -7.34 3.65
CA GLU A 57 -34.73 -6.70 3.44
C GLU A 57 -34.64 -5.36 4.18
N ALA A 58 -35.65 -4.52 4.08
CA ALA A 58 -35.72 -3.25 4.82
C ALA A 58 -35.71 -3.48 6.35
N ALA A 59 -36.48 -4.46 6.84
CA ALA A 59 -36.47 -4.85 8.25
C ALA A 59 -35.09 -5.34 8.70
N LYS A 60 -34.39 -6.15 7.87
CA LYS A 60 -33.02 -6.59 8.17
C LYS A 60 -32.06 -5.40 8.27
N VAL A 61 -32.07 -4.47 7.31
CA VAL A 61 -31.22 -3.27 7.33
C VAL A 61 -31.49 -2.42 8.57
N ALA A 62 -32.76 -2.27 8.97
CA ALA A 62 -33.12 -1.55 10.19
C ALA A 62 -32.61 -2.26 11.46
N THR A 63 -32.64 -3.60 11.52
CA THR A 63 -32.04 -4.39 12.61
C THR A 63 -30.52 -4.26 12.62
N ASP A 64 -29.85 -4.46 11.48
CA ASP A 64 -28.39 -4.35 11.36
C ASP A 64 -27.89 -2.96 11.79
N TYR A 65 -28.63 -1.89 11.44
CA TYR A 65 -28.34 -0.52 11.87
C TYR A 65 -28.56 -0.34 13.39
N LYS A 66 -29.67 -0.83 13.94
CA LYS A 66 -29.94 -0.80 15.38
C LYS A 66 -28.81 -1.48 16.16
N ASP A 67 -28.39 -2.66 15.74
CA ASP A 67 -27.31 -3.42 16.37
C ASP A 67 -25.94 -2.72 16.27
N GLN A 68 -25.70 -1.94 15.20
CA GLN A 68 -24.51 -1.09 15.10
C GLN A 68 -24.57 0.10 16.07
N VAL A 69 -25.73 0.76 16.21
CA VAL A 69 -25.93 1.85 17.16
C VAL A 69 -25.80 1.36 18.61
N GLU A 70 -26.37 0.20 18.95
CA GLU A 70 -26.22 -0.39 20.30
C GLU A 70 -24.77 -0.79 20.61
N ARG A 71 -24.04 -1.35 19.64
CA ARG A 71 -22.60 -1.61 19.80
C ARG A 71 -21.81 -0.32 19.98
N GLY A 72 -22.06 0.70 19.16
CA GLY A 72 -21.40 2.01 19.27
C GLY A 72 -21.62 2.67 20.63
N ARG A 73 -22.84 2.61 21.16
CA ARG A 73 -23.17 3.08 22.52
C ARG A 73 -22.38 2.33 23.60
N LYS A 74 -22.32 0.99 23.53
CA LYS A 74 -21.56 0.17 24.50
C LYS A 74 -20.07 0.46 24.46
N TYR A 75 -19.46 0.57 23.27
CA TYR A 75 -18.05 0.93 23.15
C TYR A 75 -17.76 2.33 23.67
N PHE A 76 -18.64 3.30 23.41
CA PHE A 76 -18.51 4.66 23.94
C PHE A 76 -18.62 4.69 25.46
N GLN A 77 -19.57 3.95 26.04
CA GLN A 77 -19.74 3.81 27.49
C GLN A 77 -18.51 3.14 28.14
N GLN A 78 -17.97 2.08 27.55
CA GLN A 78 -16.75 1.41 28.02
C GLN A 78 -15.52 2.31 27.96
N GLU A 79 -15.32 3.05 26.86
CA GLU A 79 -14.21 4.00 26.73
C GLU A 79 -14.33 5.13 27.76
N ILE A 80 -15.56 5.60 28.01
CA ILE A 80 -15.84 6.59 29.05
C ILE A 80 -15.55 6.04 30.46
N GLU A 81 -16.04 4.84 30.80
CA GLU A 81 -15.78 4.18 32.09
C GLU A 81 -14.28 3.95 32.33
N ALA A 82 -13.54 3.57 31.28
CA ALA A 82 -12.09 3.37 31.34
C ALA A 82 -11.29 4.68 31.54
N LEU A 83 -11.81 5.80 31.02
CA LEU A 83 -11.18 7.13 31.14
C LEU A 83 -11.60 7.88 32.41
N LEU A 84 -12.78 7.58 32.96
CA LEU A 84 -13.43 8.32 34.05
C LEU A 84 -14.11 7.36 35.07
N PRO A 85 -13.34 6.57 35.84
CA PRO A 85 -13.89 5.54 36.73
C PRO A 85 -14.80 6.06 37.86
N ASP A 86 -14.68 7.34 38.23
CA ASP A 86 -15.51 7.97 39.26
C ASP A 86 -16.78 8.64 38.71
N ALA A 87 -16.89 8.80 37.38
CA ALA A 87 -18.02 9.48 36.76
C ALA A 87 -19.12 8.46 36.41
N LYS A 88 -20.23 8.54 37.16
CA LYS A 88 -21.40 7.68 36.95
C LYS A 88 -22.28 8.22 35.82
N PHE A 89 -21.92 7.92 34.58
CA PHE A 89 -22.78 8.16 33.43
C PHE A 89 -24.02 7.27 33.52
N GLY A 90 -25.21 7.88 33.61
CA GLY A 90 -26.45 7.11 33.65
C GLY A 90 -26.78 6.44 32.31
N ASP A 91 -27.58 5.38 32.32
CA ASP A 91 -28.09 4.68 31.12
C ASP A 91 -29.05 5.53 30.24
N GLY A 92 -29.08 6.85 30.45
CA GLY A 92 -29.95 7.79 29.77
C GLY A 92 -29.50 8.10 28.34
N GLN A 93 -30.47 8.39 27.46
CA GLN A 93 -30.19 8.88 26.10
C GLN A 93 -29.50 10.26 26.03
N LYS A 94 -29.31 10.94 27.16
CA LYS A 94 -28.74 12.28 27.26
C LYS A 94 -27.76 12.32 28.43
N LEU A 95 -26.59 12.88 28.18
CA LEU A 95 -25.60 13.19 29.21
C LEU A 95 -26.12 14.33 30.11
N SER A 96 -25.79 14.28 31.39
CA SER A 96 -25.92 15.42 32.31
C SER A 96 -24.97 16.56 31.90
N GLU A 97 -25.24 17.78 32.36
CA GLU A 97 -24.35 18.92 32.16
C GLU A 97 -22.98 18.70 32.84
N ASP A 98 -22.97 18.07 34.02
CA ASP A 98 -21.74 17.69 34.72
C ASP A 98 -20.94 16.63 33.96
N GLU A 99 -21.63 15.60 33.46
CA GLU A 99 -21.05 14.52 32.62
C GLU A 99 -20.43 15.09 31.34
N LEU A 100 -21.11 16.04 30.69
CA LEU A 100 -20.61 16.75 29.51
C LEU A 100 -19.39 17.62 29.85
N ASN A 101 -19.43 18.37 30.96
CA ASN A 101 -18.33 19.21 31.40
C ASN A 101 -17.06 18.38 31.73
N ILE A 102 -17.22 17.22 32.36
CA ILE A 102 -16.12 16.28 32.60
C ILE A 102 -15.53 15.77 31.26
N LEU A 103 -16.39 15.41 30.29
CA LEU A 103 -15.95 14.97 28.97
C LEU A 103 -15.18 16.07 28.20
N VAL A 104 -15.66 17.32 28.25
CA VAL A 104 -14.99 18.48 27.63
C VAL A 104 -13.65 18.78 28.30
N ALA A 105 -13.59 18.76 29.64
CA ALA A 105 -12.35 18.94 30.38
C ALA A 105 -11.32 17.83 30.07
N HIS A 106 -11.76 16.58 29.94
CA HIS A 106 -10.92 15.47 29.52
C HIS A 106 -10.41 15.65 28.08
N ALA A 107 -11.27 16.03 27.14
CA ALA A 107 -10.88 16.29 25.75
C ALA A 107 -9.80 17.37 25.65
N HIS A 108 -9.94 18.48 26.39
CA HIS A 108 -8.91 19.53 26.47
C HIS A 108 -7.59 18.99 27.04
N ARG A 109 -7.64 18.25 28.16
CA ARG A 109 -6.44 17.62 28.76
C ARG A 109 -5.76 16.65 27.79
N ARG A 110 -6.51 15.92 26.97
CA ARG A 110 -5.98 15.00 25.96
C ARG A 110 -5.33 15.74 24.79
N ILE A 111 -5.94 16.83 24.32
CA ILE A 111 -5.36 17.71 23.30
C ILE A 111 -4.02 18.27 23.79
N GLU A 112 -3.95 18.78 25.03
CA GLU A 112 -2.69 19.26 25.61
C GLU A 112 -1.60 18.17 25.68
N GLN A 113 -1.94 16.95 26.07
CA GLN A 113 -0.99 15.83 26.09
C GLN A 113 -0.42 15.56 24.69
N LEU A 114 -1.28 15.53 23.67
CA LEU A 114 -0.88 15.30 22.28
C LEU A 114 -0.01 16.45 21.75
N MET A 115 -0.36 17.70 22.03
CA MET A 115 0.47 18.86 21.70
C MET A 115 1.85 18.80 22.36
N LYS A 116 1.93 18.41 23.63
CA LYS A 116 3.19 18.22 24.38
C LYS A 116 4.02 17.04 23.86
N ALA A 117 3.39 15.99 23.30
CA ALA A 117 4.10 14.89 22.65
C ALA A 117 4.63 15.29 21.26
N LEU A 118 3.81 15.99 20.48
CA LEU A 118 4.16 16.49 19.15
C LEU A 118 5.32 17.49 19.21
N SER A 119 5.29 18.45 20.15
CA SER A 119 6.39 19.41 20.31
C SER A 119 7.71 18.75 20.70
N LYS A 120 7.69 17.73 21.58
CA LYS A 120 8.88 16.92 21.89
C LYS A 120 9.43 16.22 20.66
N MET A 121 8.56 15.58 19.88
CA MET A 121 8.96 14.88 18.65
C MET A 121 9.62 15.84 17.65
N GLN A 122 9.00 17.00 17.41
CA GLN A 122 9.54 18.04 16.52
C GLN A 122 10.92 18.55 16.96
N VAL A 123 11.15 18.75 18.26
CA VAL A 123 12.48 19.13 18.79
C VAL A 123 13.49 18.01 18.50
N THR A 124 13.17 16.76 18.83
CA THR A 124 14.10 15.63 18.60
C THR A 124 14.40 15.38 17.11
N GLU A 125 13.43 15.59 16.22
CA GLU A 125 13.66 15.50 14.77
C GLU A 125 14.50 16.66 14.24
N HIS A 126 14.31 17.87 14.78
CA HIS A 126 15.11 19.04 14.42
C HIS A 126 16.57 18.89 14.85
N GLU A 127 16.82 18.41 16.07
CA GLU A 127 18.15 18.09 16.59
C GLU A 127 18.83 17.03 15.72
N ARG A 128 18.15 15.92 15.44
CA ARG A 128 18.65 14.85 14.56
C ARG A 128 18.96 15.33 13.15
N ALA A 129 18.14 16.23 12.59
CA ALA A 129 18.38 16.83 11.28
C ALA A 129 19.60 17.76 11.28
N LEU A 130 19.87 18.47 12.39
CA LEU A 130 21.06 19.30 12.57
C LEU A 130 22.34 18.44 12.65
N GLU A 131 22.29 17.33 13.39
CA GLU A 131 23.39 16.36 13.49
C GLU A 131 23.73 15.74 12.13
N LEU A 132 22.72 15.29 11.38
CA LEU A 132 22.90 14.75 10.03
C LEU A 132 23.53 15.77 9.06
N LYS A 133 23.15 17.06 9.15
CA LYS A 133 23.81 18.13 8.38
C LYS A 133 25.28 18.27 8.74
N ARG A 134 25.62 18.34 10.03
CA ARG A 134 27.01 18.43 10.51
C ARG A 134 27.85 17.23 10.08
N GLN A 135 27.30 16.01 10.17
CA GLN A 135 27.96 14.80 9.70
C GLN A 135 28.24 14.86 8.19
N LYS A 136 27.24 15.27 7.38
CA LYS A 136 27.41 15.44 5.93
C LYS A 136 28.47 16.49 5.58
N GLU A 137 28.50 17.62 6.27
CA GLU A 137 29.51 18.68 6.07
C GLU A 137 30.92 18.20 6.40
N ASN A 138 31.10 17.41 7.46
CA ASN A 138 32.39 16.83 7.81
C ASN A 138 32.84 15.81 6.76
N ILE A 139 31.95 14.90 6.34
CA ILE A 139 32.24 13.92 5.27
C ILE A 139 32.61 14.62 3.95
N SER A 140 31.96 15.74 3.60
CA SER A 140 32.34 16.53 2.41
C SER A 140 33.77 17.06 2.52
N LYS A 141 34.13 17.67 3.66
CA LYS A 141 35.47 18.24 3.89
C LYS A 141 36.56 17.17 3.89
N ASP A 142 36.30 16.01 4.47
CA ASP A 142 37.26 14.90 4.49
C ASP A 142 37.39 14.25 3.10
N LEU A 143 36.31 14.18 2.31
CA LEU A 143 36.38 13.77 0.91
C LEU A 143 37.16 14.77 0.04
N GLU A 144 36.92 16.07 0.21
CA GLU A 144 37.66 17.15 -0.46
C GLU A 144 39.16 17.09 -0.16
N ARG A 145 39.53 16.81 1.11
CA ARG A 145 40.93 16.57 1.51
C ARG A 145 41.53 15.37 0.80
N HIS A 146 40.86 14.23 0.81
CA HIS A 146 41.37 13.01 0.16
C HIS A 146 41.47 13.15 -1.36
N VAL A 147 40.60 13.92 -2.01
CA VAL A 147 40.74 14.26 -3.44
C VAL A 147 42.01 15.08 -3.66
N ALA A 148 42.23 16.15 -2.89
CA ALA A 148 43.43 16.97 -3.00
C ALA A 148 44.74 16.20 -2.70
N GLU A 149 44.71 15.29 -1.72
CA GLU A 149 45.81 14.37 -1.42
C GLU A 149 46.10 13.42 -2.61
N LEU A 150 45.06 12.84 -3.21
CA LEU A 150 45.19 11.97 -4.37
C LEU A 150 45.76 12.72 -5.57
N ASP A 151 45.23 13.90 -5.89
CA ASP A 151 45.70 14.74 -7.00
C ASP A 151 47.19 15.09 -6.83
N ALA A 152 47.61 15.53 -5.64
CA ALA A 152 49.01 15.80 -5.34
C ALA A 152 49.91 14.55 -5.48
N THR A 153 49.44 13.37 -5.06
CA THR A 153 50.21 12.13 -5.26
C THR A 153 50.25 11.66 -6.71
N LEU A 154 49.25 11.98 -7.53
CA LEU A 154 49.23 11.70 -8.96
C LEU A 154 50.18 12.64 -9.71
N GLU A 155 50.20 13.92 -9.38
CA GLU A 155 51.14 14.90 -9.95
C GLU A 155 52.61 14.49 -9.67
N ILE A 156 52.93 14.12 -8.43
CA ILE A 156 54.27 13.61 -8.06
C ILE A 156 54.64 12.31 -8.82
N LYS A 157 53.67 11.45 -9.11
CA LYS A 157 53.91 10.21 -9.89
C LYS A 157 54.10 10.51 -11.38
N LEU A 158 53.32 11.43 -11.94
CA LEU A 158 53.44 11.86 -13.33
C LEU A 158 54.80 12.52 -13.59
N GLU A 159 55.26 13.37 -12.67
CA GLU A 159 56.58 14.01 -12.84
C GLU A 159 57.71 12.98 -12.80
N LYS A 160 57.69 12.04 -11.84
CA LYS A 160 58.64 10.92 -11.81
C LYS A 160 58.61 10.09 -13.09
N GLN A 161 57.43 9.81 -13.65
CA GLN A 161 57.31 9.08 -14.91
C GLN A 161 57.89 9.87 -16.11
N LYS A 162 57.82 11.20 -16.10
CA LYS A 162 58.51 12.03 -17.11
C LYS A 162 60.02 11.98 -16.91
N ASP A 163 60.50 12.13 -15.68
CA ASP A 163 61.93 12.08 -15.34
C ASP A 163 62.55 10.73 -15.74
N ASP A 164 61.86 9.62 -15.43
CA ASP A 164 62.28 8.26 -15.80
C ASP A 164 62.29 8.09 -17.34
N PHE A 165 61.28 8.62 -18.04
CA PHE A 165 61.20 8.56 -19.50
C PHE A 165 62.27 9.42 -20.18
N GLU A 166 62.56 10.61 -19.66
CA GLU A 166 63.63 11.47 -20.18
C GLU A 166 64.99 10.83 -19.96
N GLN A 167 65.25 10.26 -18.78
CA GLN A 167 66.49 9.51 -18.52
C GLN A 167 66.68 8.34 -19.48
N GLU A 168 65.63 7.55 -19.73
CA GLU A 168 65.67 6.45 -20.71
C GLU A 168 65.92 6.97 -22.13
N LEU A 169 65.29 8.08 -22.54
CA LEU A 169 65.51 8.71 -23.85
C LEU A 169 66.96 9.22 -24.00
N GLN A 170 67.50 9.88 -22.96
CA GLN A 170 68.89 10.32 -22.90
C GLN A 170 69.86 9.12 -22.95
N HIS A 171 69.55 8.01 -22.28
CA HIS A 171 70.32 6.78 -22.33
C HIS A 171 70.33 6.15 -23.74
N GLN A 172 69.18 6.12 -24.43
CA GLN A 172 69.08 5.63 -25.79
C GLN A 172 69.85 6.50 -26.79
N LEU A 173 69.78 7.83 -26.67
CA LEU A 173 70.53 8.78 -27.49
C LEU A 173 72.05 8.75 -27.22
N ARG A 174 72.47 8.41 -26.00
CA ARG A 174 73.87 8.28 -25.61
C ARG A 174 74.47 6.90 -25.94
N SER A 175 73.63 5.90 -26.21
CA SER A 175 74.05 4.57 -26.63
C SER A 175 74.49 4.61 -28.11
N PRO A 176 75.72 4.16 -28.46
CA PRO A 176 76.31 4.40 -29.80
C PRO A 176 75.65 3.61 -30.95
N HIS A 177 74.55 2.90 -30.70
CA HIS A 177 73.87 2.04 -31.66
C HIS A 177 73.13 2.79 -32.79
N GLY A 178 72.92 4.11 -32.65
CA GLY A 178 72.39 4.96 -33.72
C GLY A 178 73.41 5.48 -34.73
N ALA A 179 74.72 5.31 -34.48
CA ALA A 179 75.78 6.04 -35.20
C ALA A 179 77.00 5.19 -35.60
N SER A 180 76.81 3.92 -36.00
CA SER A 180 77.89 3.14 -36.61
C SER A 180 77.39 2.13 -37.66
N ALA A 181 77.04 2.65 -38.84
CA ALA A 181 76.69 1.84 -40.01
C ALA A 181 77.21 2.44 -41.33
N ARG A 182 78.48 2.88 -41.37
CA ARG A 182 79.19 3.22 -42.63
C ARG A 182 80.72 3.27 -42.47
N VAL A 183 81.43 2.56 -43.37
CA VAL A 183 82.84 2.79 -43.79
C VAL A 183 83.88 2.43 -42.69
N SER A 184 84.99 1.71 -42.91
CA SER A 184 85.69 1.21 -44.11
C SER A 184 86.64 0.03 -43.83
N ALA A 185 86.77 -0.88 -44.81
CA ALA A 185 88.00 -1.48 -45.38
C ALA A 185 89.07 -2.21 -44.53
N GLY A 186 89.54 -3.36 -45.04
CA GLY A 186 90.86 -3.96 -44.74
C GLY A 186 91.90 -3.63 -45.83
N PRO A 187 92.83 -4.52 -46.24
CA PRO A 187 93.35 -5.74 -45.59
C PRO A 187 94.91 -5.86 -45.67
N LYS A 188 95.47 -7.09 -45.52
CA LYS A 188 96.89 -7.57 -45.56
C LYS A 188 97.61 -7.48 -44.20
N GLY A 189 98.40 -8.43 -43.70
CA GLY A 189 99.02 -9.66 -44.26
C GLY A 189 100.54 -9.64 -43.96
N GLY A 190 101.27 -10.70 -43.60
CA GLY A 190 101.00 -12.14 -43.37
C GLY A 190 102.31 -12.86 -42.92
N ALA A 191 102.28 -14.19 -42.73
CA ALA A 191 103.40 -15.06 -42.22
C ALA A 191 103.88 -14.76 -40.78
N GLY A 192 104.40 -15.66 -39.95
CA GLY A 192 104.70 -17.11 -40.01
C GLY A 192 105.62 -17.46 -38.81
N ALA A 193 105.95 -18.70 -38.43
CA ALA A 193 105.51 -20.06 -38.77
C ALA A 193 106.05 -21.03 -37.68
N GLY A 194 105.56 -22.29 -37.55
CA GLY A 194 106.08 -23.21 -36.53
C GLY A 194 105.56 -24.66 -36.58
N PHE A 195 106.40 -25.54 -37.15
CA PHE A 195 106.43 -27.02 -37.10
C PHE A 195 105.15 -27.82 -37.42
#